data_AF-D2DWS9-F1
#
_entry.id   AF-D2DWS9-F1
#
_cell.length_a   1.000
_cell.length_b   1.000
_cell.length_c   1.000
_cell.angle_alpha   90.00
_cell.angle_beta   90.00
_cell.angle_gamma   90.00
#
_symmetry.space_group_name_H-M   'P 1'
#
loop_
_entity.id
_entity.type
_entity.pdbx_description
1 polymer ?
#
loop_
_entity_poly.entity_id
_entity_poly.type
_entity_poly.pdbx_seq_one_letter_code
_entity_poly.pdbx_strand_id
1 'polypeptide(L)'
;SQLSQFMDQNNPLSEITHKRRVSALGPGGLTRERAGFEVRDVHPTHYGRVCPIETPEGPNIGLINSLAAYARTNQYGFLESPYRVVKDALVTDEIVFLSAIEEADPVIAQASAPMNDKKVLIDELVAVRHLNEFTVKAPEDVTLMDVSPKQVVSVAAS
;
A
#
# COMPACT_ATOMS: atom_id res chain seq x y z
N SER A 1 25.26 -4.51 13.58
CA SER A 1 24.30 -3.45 13.26
C SER A 1 22.92 -3.86 13.76
N GLN A 2 22.08 -2.95 14.28
CA GLN A 2 20.71 -3.26 14.72
C GLN A 2 19.82 -3.83 13.59
N LEU A 3 20.16 -3.51 12.34
CA LEU A 3 19.48 -4.03 11.14
C LEU A 3 20.05 -5.37 10.65
N SER A 4 21.17 -5.83 11.21
CA SER A 4 21.76 -7.14 10.91
C SER A 4 21.29 -8.13 11.97
N GLN A 5 20.23 -8.87 11.66
CA GLN A 5 19.57 -9.79 12.58
C GLN A 5 19.76 -11.24 12.13
N PHE A 6 19.63 -12.19 13.07
CA PHE A 6 19.52 -13.60 12.72
C PHE A 6 18.21 -13.82 11.97
N MET A 7 18.27 -14.49 10.81
CA MET A 7 17.10 -14.78 10.00
C MET A 7 16.11 -15.65 10.79
N ASP A 8 14.82 -15.37 10.63
CA ASP A 8 13.77 -16.22 11.20
C ASP A 8 13.49 -17.33 10.18
N GLN A 9 13.82 -18.56 10.56
CA GLN A 9 13.79 -19.73 9.67
C GLN A 9 12.87 -20.82 10.21
N ASN A 10 11.89 -20.47 11.05
CA ASN A 10 10.94 -21.44 11.59
C ASN A 10 10.09 -22.11 10.49
N ASN A 11 9.77 -21.37 9.43
CA ASN A 11 9.07 -21.85 8.24
C ASN A 11 9.31 -20.91 7.05
N PRO A 12 8.96 -21.30 5.81
CA PRO A 12 9.20 -20.47 4.62
C PRO A 12 8.51 -19.09 4.67
N LEU A 13 7.33 -18.99 5.29
CA LEU A 13 6.62 -17.72 5.42
C LEU A 13 7.39 -16.76 6.34
N SER A 14 7.87 -17.25 7.49
CA SER A 14 8.71 -16.47 8.41
C SER A 14 9.94 -15.88 7.71
N GLU A 15 10.59 -16.66 6.85
CA GLU A 15 11.77 -16.20 6.11
C GLU A 15 11.42 -15.09 5.11
N ILE A 16 10.35 -15.27 4.34
CA ILE A 16 9.90 -14.28 3.34
C ILE A 16 9.45 -12.99 4.03
N THR A 17 8.65 -13.10 5.09
CA THR A 17 8.17 -11.96 5.88
C THR A 17 9.33 -11.19 6.50
N HIS A 18 10.33 -11.89 7.07
CA HIS A 18 11.50 -11.23 7.66
C HIS A 18 12.28 -10.44 6.60
N LYS A 19 12.47 -11.01 5.40
CA LYS A 19 13.14 -10.31 4.28
C LYS A 19 12.37 -9.09 3.75
N ARG A 20 11.05 -9.05 3.93
CA ARG A 20 10.17 -7.95 3.49
C ARG A 20 9.82 -6.95 4.59
N ARG A 21 10.51 -7.01 5.72
CA ARG A 21 10.31 -6.13 6.87
C ARG A 21 10.99 -4.78 6.66
N VAL A 22 10.30 -3.71 7.05
CA VAL A 22 10.80 -2.35 7.10
C VAL A 22 10.86 -1.91 8.57
N SER A 23 11.94 -1.26 8.98
CA SER A 23 12.10 -0.77 10.35
C SER A 23 12.45 0.71 10.36
N ALA A 24 11.73 1.47 11.18
CA ALA A 24 12.06 2.86 11.49
C ALA A 24 13.17 2.97 12.56
N LEU A 25 13.61 1.85 13.14
CA LEU A 25 14.66 1.77 14.14
C LEU A 25 16.02 1.55 13.48
N GLY A 26 17.08 2.11 14.05
CA GLY A 26 18.45 1.91 13.57
C GLY A 26 19.27 3.20 13.57
N PRO A 27 20.52 3.13 13.10
CA PRO A 27 21.35 4.32 12.93
C PRO A 27 20.67 5.36 12.02
N GLY A 28 20.46 6.58 12.53
CA GLY A 28 19.75 7.65 11.80
C GLY A 28 18.22 7.54 11.82
N GLY A 29 17.67 6.49 12.42
CA GLY A 29 16.23 6.30 12.62
C GLY A 29 15.74 6.76 14.00
N LEU A 30 14.55 6.30 14.37
CA LEU A 30 13.92 6.58 15.66
C LEU A 30 14.46 5.65 16.75
N THR A 31 14.43 6.11 18.00
CA THR A 31 14.54 5.24 19.18
C THR A 31 13.15 4.96 19.75
N ARG A 32 13.01 3.85 20.49
CA ARG A 32 11.73 3.46 21.08
C ARG A 32 11.17 4.53 22.02
N GLU A 33 12.03 5.21 22.78
CA GLU A 33 11.60 6.24 23.74
C GLU A 33 11.21 7.56 23.06
N ARG A 34 11.71 7.82 21.85
CA ARG A 34 11.43 9.05 21.09
C ARG A 34 10.27 8.90 20.10
N ALA A 35 9.85 7.68 19.82
CA ALA A 35 8.75 7.39 18.93
C ALA A 35 7.40 7.61 19.62
N GLY A 36 6.82 8.81 19.42
CA GLY A 36 5.47 9.15 19.87
C GLY A 36 4.37 8.42 19.11
N PHE A 37 3.12 8.81 19.38
CA PHE A 37 1.93 8.20 18.77
C PHE A 37 1.87 8.44 17.25
N GLU A 38 2.14 9.67 16.80
CA GLU A 38 1.99 10.10 15.39
C GLU A 38 2.81 9.27 14.40
N VAL A 39 4.00 8.81 14.81
CA VAL A 39 4.90 8.01 13.95
C VAL A 39 4.57 6.51 13.94
N ARG A 40 3.72 6.06 14.87
CA ARG A 40 3.28 4.66 14.99
C ARG A 40 1.92 4.41 14.36
N ASP A 41 1.16 5.48 14.13
CA ASP A 41 -0.19 5.40 13.58
C ASP A 41 -0.17 5.05 12.08
N VAL A 42 -1.30 4.55 11.59
CA VAL A 42 -1.46 4.18 10.18
C VAL A 42 -1.78 5.42 9.36
N HIS A 43 -0.86 5.83 8.51
CA HIS A 43 -1.07 6.93 7.58
C HIS A 43 -1.80 6.46 6.30
N PRO A 44 -2.72 7.24 5.71
CA PRO A 44 -3.42 6.87 4.47
C PRO A 44 -2.50 6.48 3.30
N THR A 45 -1.31 7.07 3.21
CA THR A 45 -0.32 6.75 2.17
C THR A 45 0.30 5.36 2.30
N HIS A 46 0.12 4.68 3.44
CA HIS A 46 0.54 3.28 3.61
C HIS A 46 -0.22 2.34 2.66
N TYR A 47 -1.41 2.74 2.19
CA TYR A 47 -2.23 1.97 1.27
C TYR A 47 -1.41 1.49 0.06
N GLY A 48 -1.37 0.17 -0.17
CA GLY A 48 -0.62 -0.42 -1.29
C GLY A 48 0.90 -0.51 -1.09
N ARG A 49 1.45 0.08 -0.02
CA ARG A 49 2.91 0.23 0.21
C ARG A 49 3.40 -0.51 1.45
N VAL A 50 2.73 -0.27 2.57
CA VAL A 50 3.05 -0.84 3.89
C VAL A 50 1.80 -1.49 4.44
N CYS A 51 1.92 -2.73 4.92
CA CYS A 51 0.79 -3.43 5.48
C CYS A 51 0.35 -2.77 6.81
N PRO A 52 -0.93 -2.37 6.95
CA PRO A 52 -1.40 -1.68 8.14
C PRO A 52 -1.62 -2.61 9.34
N ILE A 53 -1.69 -3.94 9.11
CA ILE A 53 -2.02 -4.93 10.14
C ILE A 53 -0.82 -5.77 10.58
N GLU A 54 0.19 -5.95 9.72
CA GLU A 54 1.37 -6.75 10.06
C GLU A 54 2.43 -5.85 10.71
N THR A 55 2.29 -5.69 12.03
CA THR A 55 3.27 -5.04 12.92
C THR A 55 3.40 -5.89 14.19
N PRO A 56 4.59 -5.97 14.82
CA PRO A 56 4.71 -6.58 16.13
C PRO A 56 3.87 -5.83 17.17
N GLU A 57 3.31 -6.57 18.13
CA GLU A 57 2.67 -5.98 19.30
C GLU A 57 3.69 -5.42 20.30
N GLY A 58 3.20 -4.64 21.26
CA GLY A 58 4.02 -4.11 22.36
C GLY A 58 4.91 -2.93 21.94
N PRO A 59 6.13 -2.80 22.50
CA PRO A 59 6.95 -1.58 22.34
C PRO A 59 7.35 -1.23 20.90
N ASN A 60 7.32 -2.20 19.97
CA ASN A 60 7.70 -2.01 18.57
C ASN A 60 6.51 -1.75 17.63
N ILE A 61 5.28 -1.67 18.15
CA ILE A 61 4.09 -1.41 17.33
C ILE A 61 4.25 -0.12 16.53
N GLY A 62 3.99 -0.21 15.23
CA GLY A 62 4.10 0.90 14.26
C GLY A 62 5.53 1.30 13.88
N LEU A 63 6.57 0.65 14.46
CA LEU A 63 7.99 0.94 14.16
C LEU A 63 8.65 -0.13 13.31
N ILE A 64 7.98 -1.28 13.21
CA ILE A 64 8.36 -2.41 12.38
C ILE A 64 7.12 -2.81 11.62
N ASN A 65 7.17 -2.73 10.30
CA ASN A 65 6.07 -3.09 9.44
C ASN A 65 6.56 -4.01 8.32
N SER A 66 5.63 -4.61 7.59
CA SER A 66 5.92 -5.37 6.38
C SER A 66 5.54 -4.59 5.14
N LEU A 67 6.29 -4.77 4.05
CA LEU A 67 5.87 -4.32 2.73
C LEU A 67 4.55 -4.98 2.31
N ALA A 68 3.68 -4.20 1.68
CA ALA A 68 2.49 -4.76 1.05
C ALA A 68 2.85 -5.70 -0.11
N ALA A 69 1.88 -6.51 -0.57
CA ALA A 69 2.12 -7.61 -1.50
C ALA A 69 2.74 -7.14 -2.84
N TYR A 70 2.22 -6.06 -3.42
CA TYR A 70 2.69 -5.54 -4.72
C TYR A 70 3.58 -4.28 -4.60
N ALA A 71 3.91 -3.86 -3.38
CA ALA A 71 4.75 -2.70 -3.14
C ALA A 71 6.16 -2.92 -3.70
N ARG A 72 6.72 -1.87 -4.31
CA ARG A 72 8.12 -1.83 -4.75
C ARG A 72 8.81 -0.53 -4.33
N THR A 73 10.13 -0.55 -4.29
CA THR A 73 10.94 0.66 -4.16
C THR A 73 11.39 1.16 -5.53
N ASN A 74 11.36 2.47 -5.73
CA ASN A 74 11.88 3.10 -6.93
C ASN A 74 13.36 3.48 -6.81
N GLN A 75 13.93 4.07 -7.87
CA GLN A 75 15.35 4.43 -7.93
C GLN A 75 15.79 5.45 -6.85
N TYR A 76 14.84 6.22 -6.30
CA TYR A 76 15.08 7.18 -5.23
C TYR A 76 14.84 6.60 -3.83
N GLY A 77 14.39 5.34 -3.76
CA GLY A 77 14.07 4.67 -2.50
C GLY A 77 12.65 4.91 -1.98
N PHE A 78 11.77 5.59 -2.73
CA PHE A 78 10.37 5.74 -2.35
C PHE A 78 9.56 4.48 -2.65
N LEU A 79 8.54 4.22 -1.83
CA LEU A 79 7.61 3.12 -2.02
C LEU A 79 6.54 3.49 -3.05
N GLU A 80 6.31 2.58 -3.99
CA GLU A 80 5.31 2.69 -5.03
C GLU A 80 4.32 1.52 -4.97
N SER A 81 3.08 1.81 -5.37
CA SER A 81 2.00 0.82 -5.53
C SER A 81 1.53 0.81 -7.00
N PRO A 82 1.18 -0.36 -7.56
CA PRO A 82 0.64 -0.43 -8.92
C PRO A 82 -0.85 -0.08 -8.99
N TYR A 83 -1.24 0.54 -10.11
CA TYR A 83 -2.61 0.90 -10.46
C TYR A 83 -2.87 0.64 -11.94
N ARG A 84 -4.10 0.28 -12.29
CA ARG A 84 -4.58 0.17 -13.67
C ARG A 84 -5.03 1.53 -14.17
N VAL A 85 -4.68 1.87 -15.40
CA VAL A 85 -5.13 3.11 -16.05
C VAL A 85 -6.60 3.00 -16.47
N VAL A 86 -7.40 4.01 -16.14
CA VAL A 86 -8.80 4.14 -16.58
C VAL A 86 -8.89 5.28 -17.59
N LYS A 87 -9.52 5.03 -18.74
CA LYS A 87 -9.74 6.03 -19.80
C LYS A 87 -11.22 6.01 -20.18
N ASP A 88 -11.93 7.12 -20.01
CA ASP A 88 -13.37 7.23 -20.31
C ASP A 88 -14.19 6.08 -19.69
N ALA A 89 -14.03 5.85 -18.38
CA ALA A 89 -14.61 4.74 -17.59
C ALA A 89 -14.19 3.31 -18.00
N LEU A 90 -13.37 3.13 -19.04
CA LEU A 90 -12.80 1.85 -19.45
C LEU A 90 -11.52 1.54 -18.66
N VAL A 91 -11.55 0.47 -17.88
CA VAL A 91 -10.39 -0.01 -17.13
C VAL A 91 -9.47 -0.81 -18.05
N THR A 92 -8.29 -0.26 -18.33
CA THR A 92 -7.31 -0.86 -19.24
C THR A 92 -6.44 -1.91 -18.54
N ASP A 93 -5.61 -2.61 -19.31
CA ASP A 93 -4.58 -3.54 -18.78
C ASP A 93 -3.22 -2.85 -18.60
N GLU A 94 -3.14 -1.54 -18.85
CA GLU A 94 -1.96 -0.71 -18.62
C GLU A 94 -1.77 -0.50 -17.11
N ILE A 95 -0.59 -0.87 -16.58
CA ILE A 95 -0.24 -0.72 -15.16
C ILE A 95 0.80 0.37 -15.01
N VAL A 96 0.50 1.34 -14.15
CA VAL A 96 1.42 2.39 -13.71
C VAL A 96 1.73 2.21 -12.23
N PHE A 97 2.93 2.58 -11.82
CA PHE A 97 3.31 2.56 -10.41
C PHE A 97 3.45 4.00 -9.93
N LEU A 98 2.80 4.30 -8.81
CA LEU A 98 2.81 5.65 -8.25
C LEU A 98 3.43 5.63 -6.86
N SER A 99 4.30 6.60 -6.62
CA SER A 99 4.74 6.97 -5.27
C SER A 99 3.60 7.66 -4.52
N ALA A 100 3.75 7.81 -3.19
CA ALA A 100 2.74 8.49 -2.36
C ALA A 100 2.50 9.96 -2.78
N ILE A 101 3.47 10.58 -3.46
CA ILE A 101 3.36 11.97 -3.93
C ILE A 101 2.53 12.01 -5.22
N GLU A 102 2.81 11.11 -6.16
CA GLU A 102 2.10 11.03 -7.46
C GLU A 102 0.66 10.53 -7.31
N GLU A 103 0.36 9.82 -6.23
CA GLU A 103 -0.98 9.30 -5.92
C GLU A 103 -1.97 10.38 -5.44
N ALA A 104 -1.50 11.57 -5.05
CA ALA A 104 -2.37 12.60 -4.50
C ALA A 104 -3.40 13.14 -5.51
N ASP A 105 -3.00 13.27 -6.78
CA ASP A 105 -3.82 13.90 -7.82
C ASP A 105 -4.84 12.95 -8.48
N PRO A 106 -4.54 11.67 -8.77
CA PRO A 106 -5.50 10.77 -9.39
C PRO A 106 -6.72 10.46 -8.52
N VAL A 107 -7.79 10.04 -9.18
CA VAL A 107 -9.01 9.51 -8.57
C VAL A 107 -9.00 8.00 -8.77
N ILE A 108 -8.83 7.26 -7.67
CA ILE A 108 -8.50 5.84 -7.70
C ILE A 108 -9.70 5.01 -7.25
N ALA A 109 -10.28 4.23 -8.15
CA ALA A 109 -11.35 3.28 -7.82
C ALA A 109 -10.82 2.03 -7.11
N GLN A 110 -11.66 1.45 -6.25
CA GLN A 110 -11.36 0.18 -5.60
C GLN A 110 -11.36 -0.98 -6.58
N ALA A 111 -10.54 -2.01 -6.31
CA ALA A 111 -10.43 -3.19 -7.18
C ALA A 111 -11.74 -3.98 -7.33
N SER A 112 -12.66 -3.83 -6.38
CA SER A 112 -13.98 -4.48 -6.35
C SER A 112 -15.09 -3.68 -7.03
N ALA A 113 -14.80 -2.52 -7.63
CA ALA A 113 -15.80 -1.71 -8.32
C ALA A 113 -16.48 -2.54 -9.44
N PRO A 114 -17.83 -2.54 -9.53
CA PRO A 114 -18.54 -3.27 -10.56
C PRO A 114 -18.17 -2.84 -11.98
N MET A 115 -17.93 -3.81 -12.84
CA MET A 115 -17.62 -3.63 -14.26
C MET A 115 -18.44 -4.58 -15.11
N ASN A 116 -18.71 -4.20 -16.37
CA ASN A 116 -19.28 -5.11 -17.37
C ASN A 116 -18.21 -5.99 -18.03
N ASP A 117 -18.63 -6.88 -18.93
CA ASP A 117 -17.75 -7.77 -19.71
C ASP A 117 -16.69 -7.05 -20.55
N LYS A 118 -16.91 -5.76 -20.83
CA LYS A 118 -15.97 -4.90 -21.56
C LYS A 118 -15.02 -4.13 -20.65
N LYS A 119 -15.01 -4.41 -19.33
CA LYS A 119 -14.20 -3.71 -18.31
C LYS A 119 -14.55 -2.23 -18.14
N VAL A 120 -15.79 -1.85 -18.43
CA VAL A 120 -16.27 -0.48 -18.19
C VAL A 120 -16.98 -0.45 -16.84
N LEU A 121 -16.70 0.58 -16.03
CA LEU A 121 -17.40 0.84 -14.76
C LEU A 121 -18.88 1.13 -15.03
N ILE A 122 -19.78 0.47 -14.31
CA ILE A 122 -21.23 0.50 -14.61
C ILE A 122 -22.09 1.24 -13.58
N ASP A 123 -21.57 1.48 -12.38
CA ASP A 123 -22.32 2.19 -11.34
C ASP A 123 -22.37 3.70 -11.65
N GLU A 124 -23.47 4.37 -11.29
CA GLU A 124 -23.58 5.83 -11.43
C GLU A 124 -22.56 6.58 -10.55
N LEU A 125 -22.21 5.99 -9.40
CA LEU A 125 -21.23 6.51 -8.45
C LEU A 125 -20.30 5.39 -8.01
N VAL A 126 -19.01 5.57 -8.25
CA VAL A 126 -17.96 4.59 -7.91
C VAL A 126 -17.27 5.03 -6.63
N ALA A 127 -17.07 4.09 -5.70
CA ALA A 127 -16.27 4.32 -4.50
C ALA A 127 -14.79 4.49 -4.87
N VAL A 128 -14.23 5.64 -4.52
CA VAL A 128 -12.88 6.05 -4.89
C VAL A 128 -12.10 6.57 -3.70
N ARG A 129 -10.78 6.58 -3.85
CA ARG A 129 -9.85 7.29 -2.99
C ARG A 129 -9.24 8.45 -3.77
N HIS A 130 -9.28 9.64 -3.18
CA HIS A 130 -8.73 10.86 -3.75
C HIS A 130 -8.32 11.81 -2.62
N LEU A 131 -7.15 12.44 -2.71
CA LEU A 131 -6.60 13.33 -1.67
C LEU A 131 -6.62 12.72 -0.25
N ASN A 132 -6.29 11.43 -0.15
CA ASN A 132 -6.32 10.64 1.09
C ASN A 132 -7.70 10.44 1.75
N GLU A 133 -8.79 10.81 1.07
CA GLU A 133 -10.16 10.59 1.52
C GLU A 133 -10.86 9.52 0.69
N PHE A 134 -11.80 8.81 1.32
CA PHE A 134 -12.70 7.90 0.65
C PHE A 134 -14.00 8.64 0.32
N THR A 135 -14.35 8.68 -0.95
CA THR A 135 -15.53 9.38 -1.45
C THR A 135 -16.15 8.60 -2.61
N VAL A 136 -17.16 9.18 -3.25
CA VAL A 136 -17.78 8.64 -4.45
C VAL A 136 -17.66 9.65 -5.59
N LYS A 137 -17.40 9.16 -6.80
CA LYS A 137 -17.26 9.98 -8.01
C LYS A 137 -17.96 9.30 -9.18
N ALA A 138 -18.30 10.07 -10.21
CA ALA A 138 -18.82 9.51 -11.44
C ALA A 138 -17.74 8.68 -12.16
N PRO A 139 -18.09 7.62 -12.90
CA PRO A 139 -17.13 6.78 -13.62
C PRO A 139 -16.16 7.54 -14.53
N GLU A 140 -16.63 8.63 -15.14
CA GLU A 140 -15.85 9.49 -16.03
C GLU A 140 -14.72 10.26 -15.31
N ASP A 141 -14.86 10.52 -14.01
CA ASP A 141 -13.83 11.19 -13.20
C ASP A 141 -12.74 10.21 -12.72
N VAL A 142 -12.98 8.90 -12.83
CA VAL A 142 -12.03 7.87 -12.38
C VAL A 142 -10.87 7.77 -13.38
N THR A 143 -9.66 7.96 -12.88
CA THR A 143 -8.43 7.95 -13.70
C THR A 143 -7.60 6.71 -13.48
N LEU A 144 -7.70 6.07 -12.31
CA LEU A 144 -6.97 4.87 -11.95
C LEU A 144 -7.86 3.89 -11.19
N MET A 145 -7.44 2.63 -11.14
CA MET A 145 -8.09 1.58 -10.35
C MET A 145 -7.03 0.69 -9.70
N ASP A 146 -7.29 0.25 -8.48
CA ASP A 146 -6.48 -0.76 -7.80
C ASP A 146 -6.33 -2.04 -8.64
N VAL A 147 -5.15 -2.70 -8.56
CA VAL A 147 -4.91 -3.94 -9.32
C VAL A 147 -5.56 -5.16 -8.69
N SER A 148 -5.69 -5.17 -7.35
CA SER A 148 -6.19 -6.32 -6.60
C SER A 148 -6.57 -5.90 -5.18
N PRO A 149 -7.61 -6.47 -4.56
CA PRO A 149 -7.90 -6.25 -3.13
C PRO A 149 -6.72 -6.64 -2.22
N LYS A 150 -5.89 -7.60 -2.66
CA LYS A 150 -4.70 -8.07 -1.92
C LYS A 150 -3.57 -7.05 -1.87
N GLN A 151 -3.65 -5.96 -2.61
CA GLN A 151 -2.56 -4.97 -2.66
C GLN A 151 -2.37 -4.21 -1.35
N VAL A 152 -3.39 -4.14 -0.50
CA VAL A 152 -3.36 -3.36 0.74
C VAL A 152 -2.61 -4.09 1.86
N VAL A 153 -2.48 -5.41 1.76
CA VAL A 153 -1.96 -6.28 2.82
C VAL A 153 -0.63 -6.90 2.44
N SER A 154 0.12 -7.39 3.43
CA SER A 154 1.38 -8.11 3.21
C SER A 154 1.14 -9.54 2.74
N VAL A 155 2.22 -10.22 2.36
CA VAL A 155 2.20 -11.63 1.94
C VAL A 155 1.66 -12.56 3.04
N ALA A 156 1.90 -12.26 4.32
CA ALA A 156 1.42 -13.08 5.43
C ALA A 156 -0.08 -12.89 5.73
N ALA A 157 -0.67 -11.78 5.28
CA ALA A 157 -2.06 -11.43 5.55
C ALA A 157 -2.96 -11.44 4.30
N SER A 158 -2.42 -11.83 3.13
CA SER A 158 -3.10 -11.82 1.82
C SER A 158 -3.87 -13.08 1.46
#